data_AF-A0A2H0QZT5-F1
#
_entry.id   AF-A0A2H0QZT5-F1
#
_cell.length_a   1.000
_cell.length_b   1.000
_cell.length_c   1.000
_cell.angle_alpha   90.00
_cell.angle_beta   90.00
_cell.angle_gamma   90.00
#
_symmetry.space_group_name_H-M   'P 1'
#
loop_
_entity.id
_entity.type
_entity.pdbx_description
1 polymer ?
#
loop_
_entity_poly.entity_id
_entity_poly.type
_entity_poly.pdbx_seq_one_letter_code
_entity_poly.pdbx_strand_id
1 'polypeptide(L)'
;MFQIEISNCLIDSGFIICKNNLMQTTNFWQYPTGNNRIVISRAVPRSIEAGYKRYPKLAPGSWFKNHEYTNNQAAYRKRYIADILTPLDPAEVWEQLHQLAGGEEPILICWEPLKKPGEWCHRRMVAEWFEERLGVTVPEYTSAEQNINQLELL
;
A
#
# COMPACT_ATOMS: atom_id res chain seq x y z
N MET A 1 -15.30 21.92 4.51
CA MET A 1 -14.79 21.58 3.17
C MET A 1 -13.28 21.49 3.32
N PHE A 2 -12.75 20.30 3.60
CA PHE A 2 -11.31 20.11 3.76
C PHE A 2 -10.71 20.02 2.36
N GLN A 3 -9.97 21.05 1.95
CA GLN A 3 -9.08 20.97 0.79
C GLN A 3 -7.85 20.18 1.24
N ILE A 4 -7.73 18.95 0.75
CA ILE A 4 -6.48 18.22 0.79
C ILE A 4 -5.58 18.92 -0.25
N GLU A 5 -4.48 19.52 0.17
CA GLU A 5 -3.49 20.09 -0.75
C GLU A 5 -2.82 18.94 -1.52
N ILE A 6 -3.17 18.77 -2.79
CA ILE A 6 -2.65 17.69 -3.67
C ILE A 6 -1.46 18.19 -4.51
N SER A 7 -0.50 18.90 -3.90
CA SER A 7 0.74 19.24 -4.61
C SER A 7 1.95 19.17 -3.69
N ASN A 8 2.56 17.99 -3.62
CA ASN A 8 3.87 17.73 -2.99
C ASN A 8 5.05 18.31 -3.81
N CYS A 9 4.80 19.34 -4.61
CA CYS A 9 5.81 19.97 -5.45
C CYS A 9 6.22 21.31 -4.86
N LEU A 10 7.50 21.44 -4.53
CA LEU A 10 8.12 22.70 -4.16
C LEU A 10 8.86 23.25 -5.38
N ILE A 11 8.82 24.57 -5.56
CA ILE A 11 9.66 25.23 -6.56
C ILE A 11 10.96 25.61 -5.85
N ASP A 12 12.06 24.96 -6.19
CA ASP A 12 13.40 25.33 -5.76
C ASP A 12 14.23 25.71 -6.98
N SER A 13 14.80 26.92 -6.97
CA SER A 13 15.76 27.38 -7.98
C SER A 13 15.26 27.29 -9.44
N GLY A 14 13.95 27.41 -9.65
CA GLY A 14 13.31 27.34 -10.98
C GLY A 14 12.98 25.94 -11.47
N PHE A 15 13.20 24.91 -10.64
CA PHE A 15 12.79 23.53 -10.90
C PHE A 15 11.57 23.16 -10.05
N ILE A 16 10.62 22.43 -10.63
CA ILE A 16 9.50 21.85 -9.87
C ILE A 16 10.01 20.53 -9.28
N ILE A 17 10.31 20.52 -7.97
CA ILE A 17 10.69 19.32 -7.24
C ILE A 17 9.42 18.73 -6.63
N CYS A 18 8.83 17.77 -7.32
CA CYS A 18 7.75 16.95 -6.79
C CYS A 18 8.34 15.83 -5.94
N LYS A 19 8.15 15.86 -4.62
CA LYS A 19 8.37 14.65 -3.83
C LYS A 19 7.36 13.62 -4.35
N ASN A 20 7.85 12.54 -4.96
CA ASN A 20 7.06 11.33 -5.23
C ASN A 20 6.77 10.59 -3.91
N ASN A 21 6.17 11.32 -2.98
CA ASN A 21 5.68 10.87 -1.70
C ASN A 21 4.24 10.41 -1.90
N LEU A 22 4.09 9.28 -2.59
CA LEU A 22 2.82 8.59 -2.73
C LEU A 22 2.89 7.35 -1.86
N MET A 23 1.82 7.04 -1.13
CA MET A 23 1.64 5.72 -0.53
C MET A 23 1.87 4.64 -1.60
N GLN A 24 2.60 3.59 -1.24
CA GLN A 24 2.88 2.47 -2.15
C GLN A 24 2.44 1.14 -1.55
N THR A 25 2.30 0.13 -2.40
CA THR A 25 2.14 -1.26 -1.96
C THR A 25 3.38 -2.08 -2.32
N THR A 26 3.71 -3.10 -1.55
CA THR A 26 4.83 -4.00 -1.86
C THR A 26 4.68 -5.36 -1.16
N ASN A 27 5.68 -6.22 -1.33
CA ASN A 27 5.83 -7.43 -0.54
C ASN A 27 7.04 -7.36 0.39
N PHE A 28 7.04 -8.24 1.39
CA PHE A 28 8.08 -8.32 2.42
C PHE A 28 9.52 -8.42 1.88
N TRP A 29 9.71 -8.96 0.67
CA TRP A 29 11.04 -9.22 0.11
C TRP A 29 11.59 -8.05 -0.70
N GLN A 30 10.73 -7.19 -1.22
CA GLN A 30 11.14 -6.01 -2.01
C GLN A 30 11.44 -4.80 -1.13
N TYR A 31 10.87 -4.74 0.07
CA TYR A 31 11.10 -3.68 1.03
C TYR A 31 11.36 -4.26 2.44
N PRO A 32 12.54 -4.89 2.64
CA PRO A 32 12.82 -5.69 3.84
C PRO A 32 13.12 -4.85 5.09
N THR A 33 13.36 -3.55 4.95
CA THR A 33 13.67 -2.58 6.03
C THR A 33 12.83 -1.32 5.86
N GLY A 34 12.78 -0.43 6.87
CA GLY A 34 12.01 0.82 6.85
C GLY A 34 10.95 0.91 7.97
N ASN A 35 10.69 2.11 8.48
CA ASN A 35 9.78 2.31 9.61
C ASN A 35 8.34 2.65 9.17
N ASN A 36 8.17 3.10 7.94
CA ASN A 36 6.90 3.37 7.28
C ASN A 36 6.15 2.13 6.77
N ARG A 37 6.66 0.93 7.06
CA ARG A 37 6.05 -0.33 6.63
C ARG A 37 4.78 -0.60 7.43
N ILE A 38 3.66 -0.76 6.74
CA ILE A 38 2.37 -1.11 7.35
C ILE A 38 1.92 -2.46 6.81
N VAL A 39 1.94 -3.45 7.69
CA VAL A 39 1.50 -4.81 7.35
C VAL A 39 -0.02 -4.89 7.35
N ILE A 40 -0.58 -5.22 6.20
CA ILE A 40 -2.02 -5.47 6.00
C ILE A 40 -2.35 -6.95 5.81
N SER A 41 -1.38 -7.84 6.00
CA SER A 41 -1.59 -9.29 5.98
C SER A 41 -1.98 -9.83 7.36
N ARG A 42 -2.68 -10.97 7.38
CA ARG A 42 -3.07 -11.65 8.62
C ARG A 42 -1.86 -12.14 9.43
N ALA A 43 -0.80 -12.58 8.76
CA ALA A 43 0.42 -13.07 9.37
C ALA A 43 1.63 -12.30 8.83
N VAL A 44 2.73 -12.31 9.59
CA VAL A 44 4.03 -11.71 9.21
C VAL A 44 5.09 -12.82 9.19
N PRO A 45 6.01 -12.85 8.22
CA PRO A 45 7.11 -13.80 8.24
C PRO A 45 8.00 -13.59 9.47
N ARG A 46 8.46 -14.69 10.08
CA ARG A 46 9.28 -14.64 11.32
C ARG A 46 10.64 -13.96 11.12
N SER A 47 11.14 -13.94 9.90
CA SER A 47 12.47 -13.46 9.53
C SER A 47 12.50 -11.97 9.12
N ILE A 48 11.38 -11.26 9.21
CA ILE A 48 11.32 -9.83 8.84
C ILE A 48 11.78 -8.98 10.01
N GLU A 49 12.64 -8.00 9.69
CA GLU A 49 13.16 -7.04 10.65
C GLU A 49 12.04 -6.24 11.31
N ALA A 50 12.23 -5.90 12.60
CA ALA A 50 11.34 -5.03 13.34
C ALA A 50 11.20 -3.64 12.71
N GLY A 51 10.31 -2.80 13.26
CA GLY A 51 10.07 -1.44 12.77
C GLY A 51 8.82 -1.28 11.92
N TYR A 52 8.13 -2.37 11.55
CA TYR A 52 6.83 -2.28 10.89
C TYR A 52 5.68 -2.01 11.89
N LYS A 53 4.62 -1.37 11.40
CA LYS A 53 3.30 -1.31 12.06
C LYS A 53 2.34 -2.31 11.42
N ARG A 54 1.21 -2.57 12.08
CA ARG A 54 0.16 -3.46 11.56
C ARG A 54 -1.16 -2.72 11.46
N TYR A 55 -1.89 -2.97 10.38
CA TYR A 55 -3.25 -2.45 10.19
C TYR A 55 -4.20 -3.59 9.83
N PRO A 56 -4.68 -4.36 10.83
CA PRO A 56 -5.44 -5.58 10.61
C PRO A 56 -6.85 -5.36 10.04
N LYS A 57 -7.37 -4.12 10.06
CA LYS A 57 -8.66 -3.77 9.44
C LYS A 57 -8.68 -4.06 7.93
N LEU A 58 -7.53 -4.01 7.26
CA LEU A 58 -7.39 -4.34 5.82
C LEU A 58 -6.98 -5.79 5.59
N ALA A 59 -6.80 -6.60 6.63
CA ALA A 59 -6.48 -8.01 6.43
C ALA A 59 -7.72 -8.78 5.97
N PRO A 60 -7.59 -9.75 5.05
CA PRO A 60 -8.73 -10.55 4.62
C PRO A 60 -9.30 -11.37 5.79
N GLY A 61 -10.58 -11.72 5.70
CA GLY A 61 -11.27 -12.53 6.71
C GLY A 61 -10.71 -13.94 6.84
N SER A 62 -11.19 -14.72 7.83
CA SER A 62 -10.76 -16.12 8.03
C SER A 62 -11.04 -17.01 6.82
N TRP A 63 -12.00 -16.63 5.98
CA TRP A 63 -12.38 -17.30 4.75
C TRP A 63 -11.27 -17.35 3.69
N PHE A 64 -10.23 -16.53 3.78
CA PHE A 64 -9.21 -16.38 2.72
C PHE A 64 -8.42 -17.66 2.38
N LYS A 65 -8.44 -18.66 3.27
CA LYS A 65 -7.82 -19.98 3.05
C LYS A 65 -8.78 -21.02 2.47
N ASN A 66 -10.07 -20.71 2.35
CA ASN A 66 -11.04 -21.63 1.79
C ASN A 66 -10.76 -21.81 0.29
N HIS A 67 -10.84 -23.05 -0.19
CA HIS A 67 -10.56 -23.45 -1.57
C HIS A 67 -11.34 -22.64 -2.61
N GLU A 68 -12.55 -22.19 -2.24
CA GLU A 68 -13.39 -21.30 -3.05
C GLU A 68 -12.67 -20.00 -3.44
N TYR A 69 -11.79 -19.48 -2.59
CA TYR A 69 -11.13 -18.18 -2.77
C TYR A 69 -9.64 -18.28 -3.08
N THR A 70 -8.93 -19.33 -2.63
CA THR A 70 -7.47 -19.44 -2.76
C THR A 70 -6.98 -19.38 -4.21
N ASN A 71 -7.73 -19.96 -5.16
CA ASN A 71 -7.38 -19.97 -6.58
C ASN A 71 -8.43 -19.26 -7.46
N ASN A 72 -9.26 -18.40 -6.87
CA ASN A 72 -10.33 -17.70 -7.57
C ASN A 72 -10.31 -16.22 -7.20
N GLN A 73 -9.52 -15.45 -7.95
CA GLN A 73 -9.36 -14.01 -7.74
C GLN A 73 -10.70 -13.27 -7.75
N ALA A 74 -11.61 -13.62 -8.66
CA ALA A 74 -12.88 -12.92 -8.80
C ALA A 74 -13.78 -13.13 -7.58
N ALA A 75 -13.91 -14.38 -7.11
CA ALA A 75 -14.65 -14.68 -5.89
C ALA A 75 -14.01 -14.02 -4.66
N TYR A 76 -12.67 -14.10 -4.55
CA TYR A 76 -11.92 -13.44 -3.49
C TYR A 76 -12.18 -11.95 -3.46
N ARG A 77 -12.00 -11.27 -4.61
CA ARG A 77 -12.14 -9.82 -4.75
C ARG A 77 -13.55 -9.38 -4.35
N LYS A 78 -14.57 -10.06 -4.89
CA LYS A 78 -15.97 -9.75 -4.58
C LYS A 78 -16.22 -9.81 -3.07
N ARG A 79 -15.75 -10.86 -2.39
CA ARG A 79 -15.94 -11.01 -0.95
C ARG A 79 -15.11 -10.03 -0.14
N TYR A 80 -13.86 -9.79 -0.54
CA TYR A 80 -12.96 -8.84 0.12
C TYR A 80 -13.53 -7.42 0.10
N ILE A 81 -14.01 -6.96 -1.06
CA ILE A 81 -14.65 -5.65 -1.18
C ILE A 81 -15.88 -5.56 -0.27
N ALA A 82 -16.77 -6.56 -0.30
CA ALA A 82 -18.00 -6.54 0.47
C ALA A 82 -17.76 -6.57 1.99
N ASP A 83 -16.85 -7.42 2.46
CA ASP A 83 -16.63 -7.65 3.89
C ASP A 83 -15.68 -6.65 4.54
N ILE A 84 -14.66 -6.26 3.80
CA ILE A 84 -13.50 -5.56 4.37
C ILE A 84 -13.54 -4.09 3.98
N LEU A 85 -13.70 -3.77 2.69
CA LEU A 85 -13.57 -2.39 2.22
C LEU A 85 -14.87 -1.59 2.31
N THR A 86 -16.01 -2.20 1.98
CA THR A 86 -17.33 -1.53 2.00
C THR A 86 -17.71 -0.94 3.36
N PRO A 87 -17.42 -1.60 4.49
CA PRO A 87 -17.74 -1.04 5.81
C PRO A 87 -16.78 0.07 6.29
N LEU A 88 -15.69 0.33 5.56
CA LEU A 88 -14.66 1.29 5.97
C LEU A 88 -14.83 2.62 5.22
N ASP A 89 -14.48 3.71 5.90
CA ASP A 89 -14.33 5.02 5.26
C ASP A 89 -12.90 5.15 4.67
N PRO A 90 -12.75 5.39 3.36
CA PRO A 90 -11.44 5.45 2.72
C PRO A 90 -10.58 6.61 3.21
N ALA A 91 -11.15 7.77 3.53
CA ALA A 91 -10.39 8.91 4.01
C ALA A 91 -9.88 8.67 5.44
N GLU A 92 -10.72 8.10 6.31
CA GLU A 92 -10.33 7.73 7.67
C GLU A 92 -9.21 6.67 7.67
N VAL A 93 -9.31 5.65 6.82
CA VAL A 93 -8.27 4.62 6.68
C VAL A 93 -6.98 5.26 6.17
N TRP A 94 -7.06 6.13 5.16
CA TRP A 94 -5.90 6.83 4.60
C TRP A 94 -5.14 7.62 5.67
N GLU A 95 -5.84 8.44 6.45
CA GLU A 95 -5.25 9.22 7.55
C GLU A 95 -4.63 8.31 8.63
N GLN A 96 -5.31 7.23 9.01
CA GLN A 96 -4.78 6.27 10.00
C GLN A 96 -3.48 5.61 9.53
N LEU A 97 -3.36 5.30 8.23
CA LEU A 97 -2.14 4.76 7.66
C LEU A 97 -0.99 5.78 7.73
N HIS A 98 -1.23 7.04 7.35
CA HIS A 98 -0.22 8.11 7.46
C HIS A 98 0.22 8.36 8.90
N GLN A 99 -0.72 8.35 9.84
CA GLN A 99 -0.42 8.48 11.27
C GLN A 99 0.47 7.32 11.76
N LEU A 100 0.19 6.09 11.32
CA LEU A 100 1.00 4.92 11.67
C LEU A 100 2.42 4.98 11.10
N ALA A 101 2.58 5.57 9.92
CA ALA A 101 3.88 5.75 9.28
C ALA A 101 4.75 6.84 9.92
N GLY A 102 4.20 7.64 10.85
CA GLY A 102 4.99 8.50 11.72
C GLY A 102 5.68 9.68 11.01
N GLY A 103 5.06 10.22 9.96
CA GLY A 103 5.59 11.34 9.17
C GLY A 103 6.36 10.92 7.91
N GLU A 104 6.55 9.62 7.70
CA GLU A 104 6.97 9.04 6.42
C GLU A 104 5.74 8.61 5.60
N GLU A 105 5.91 8.43 4.29
CA GLU A 105 4.86 7.91 3.42
C GLU A 105 4.62 6.41 3.65
N PRO A 106 3.37 5.96 3.87
CA PRO A 106 3.09 4.56 4.16
C PRO A 106 3.45 3.61 3.00
N ILE A 107 4.07 2.48 3.34
CA ILE A 107 4.27 1.36 2.41
C ILE A 107 3.46 0.16 2.91
N LEU A 108 2.40 -0.20 2.18
CA LEU A 108 1.50 -1.31 2.54
C LEU A 108 2.09 -2.64 2.11
N ILE A 109 2.33 -3.54 3.07
CA ILE A 109 3.06 -4.79 2.84
C ILE A 109 2.17 -6.03 2.99
N CYS A 110 2.33 -6.96 2.04
CA CYS A 110 1.83 -8.33 2.13
C CYS A 110 2.89 -9.37 1.66
N TRP A 111 2.50 -10.64 1.49
CA TRP A 111 3.38 -11.77 1.22
C TRP A 111 3.77 -11.94 -0.25
N GLU A 112 2.78 -11.94 -1.13
CA GLU A 112 2.91 -12.50 -2.47
C GLU A 112 3.75 -11.59 -3.37
N PRO A 113 4.92 -12.04 -3.87
CA PRO A 113 5.67 -11.28 -4.87
C PRO A 113 4.94 -11.40 -6.21
N LEU A 114 4.31 -10.32 -6.69
CA LEU A 114 3.55 -10.29 -7.95
C LEU A 114 4.52 -10.19 -9.14
N LYS A 115 5.10 -11.32 -9.53
CA LYS A 115 6.14 -11.42 -10.57
C LYS A 115 5.64 -12.05 -11.86
N LYS A 116 4.56 -12.82 -11.81
CA LYS A 116 4.02 -13.57 -12.97
C LYS A 116 2.61 -13.13 -13.32
N PRO A 117 2.22 -13.25 -14.60
CA PRO A 117 0.83 -13.06 -15.00
C PRO A 117 -0.12 -13.96 -14.21
N GLY A 118 -1.24 -13.39 -13.76
CA GLY A 118 -2.25 -14.11 -12.98
C GLY A 118 -1.95 -14.21 -11.48
N GLU A 119 -0.80 -13.74 -11.00
CA GLU A 119 -0.57 -13.54 -9.57
C GLU A 119 -1.34 -12.30 -9.08
N TRP A 120 -1.90 -12.39 -7.88
CA TRP A 120 -2.67 -11.31 -7.27
C TRP A 120 -2.53 -11.32 -5.76
N CYS A 121 -2.83 -10.19 -5.14
CA CYS A 121 -2.79 -10.02 -3.70
C CYS A 121 -3.79 -8.93 -3.30
N HIS A 122 -4.39 -9.05 -2.11
CA HIS A 122 -5.37 -8.07 -1.62
C HIS A 122 -4.79 -6.67 -1.48
N ARG A 123 -3.47 -6.51 -1.30
CA ARG A 123 -2.84 -5.18 -1.24
C ARG A 123 -3.12 -4.34 -2.49
N ARG A 124 -3.17 -4.95 -3.67
CA ARG A 124 -3.50 -4.23 -4.91
C ARG A 124 -4.98 -3.86 -4.99
N MET A 125 -5.86 -4.67 -4.38
CA MET A 125 -7.28 -4.34 -4.25
C MET A 125 -7.49 -3.14 -3.32
N VAL A 126 -6.66 -3.00 -2.26
CA VAL A 126 -6.65 -1.81 -1.40
C VAL A 126 -6.17 -0.57 -2.15
N ALA A 127 -5.09 -0.69 -2.94
CA ALA A 127 -4.58 0.40 -3.76
C ALA A 127 -5.67 0.92 -4.72
N GLU A 128 -6.26 0.01 -5.51
CA GLU A 128 -7.34 0.35 -6.44
C GLU A 128 -8.54 0.99 -5.72
N TRP A 129 -8.86 0.52 -4.52
CA TRP A 129 -9.92 1.14 -3.71
C TRP A 129 -9.59 2.58 -3.30
N PHE A 130 -8.35 2.90 -2.92
CA PHE A 130 -7.97 4.30 -2.67
C PHE A 130 -8.00 5.13 -3.95
N GLU A 131 -7.48 4.59 -5.05
CA GLU A 131 -7.46 5.26 -6.36
C GLU A 131 -8.89 5.62 -6.80
N GLU A 132 -9.82 4.67 -6.74
CA GLU A 132 -11.23 4.87 -7.10
C GLU A 132 -11.96 5.83 -6.17
N ARG A 133 -11.69 5.79 -4.87
CA ARG A 133 -12.50 6.50 -3.86
C ARG A 133 -11.96 7.88 -3.50
N LEU A 134 -10.65 8.08 -3.60
CA LEU A 134 -9.96 9.31 -3.21
C LEU A 134 -9.32 10.04 -4.40
N GLY A 135 -9.25 9.42 -5.58
CA GLY A 135 -8.62 10.03 -6.76
C GLY A 135 -7.09 10.18 -6.63
N VAL A 136 -6.46 9.38 -5.77
CA VAL A 136 -5.01 9.32 -5.57
C VAL A 136 -4.39 8.24 -6.47
N THR A 137 -3.06 8.15 -6.50
CA THR A 137 -2.32 7.04 -7.14
C THR A 137 -1.59 6.25 -6.07
N VAL A 138 -1.73 4.92 -6.05
CA VAL A 138 -1.05 4.04 -5.10
C VAL A 138 -0.27 2.98 -5.89
N PRO A 139 0.95 3.27 -6.35
CA PRO A 139 1.69 2.34 -7.19
C PRO A 139 2.25 1.16 -6.38
N GLU A 140 2.57 0.07 -7.07
CA GLU A 140 3.38 -0.99 -6.47
C GLU A 140 4.85 -0.56 -6.50
N TYR A 141 5.53 -0.64 -5.35
CA TYR A 141 6.94 -0.29 -5.22
C TYR A 141 7.79 -1.12 -6.20
N THR A 142 8.58 -0.43 -7.02
CA THR A 142 9.62 -1.04 -7.84
C THR A 142 11.00 -0.54 -7.39
N SER A 143 11.97 -1.44 -7.27
CA SER A 143 13.34 -1.07 -6.87
C SER A 143 14.06 -0.19 -7.90
N ALA A 144 13.53 -0.10 -9.13
CA ALA A 144 14.08 0.76 -10.18
C ALA A 144 13.78 2.25 -9.94
N GLU A 145 12.61 2.59 -9.39
CA GLU A 145 12.18 3.98 -9.13
C GLU A 145 13.05 4.68 -8.08
N GLN A 146 13.62 3.93 -7.12
CA GLN A 146 14.50 4.51 -6.09
C GLN A 146 15.84 4.98 -6.64
N ASN A 147 16.33 4.38 -7.73
CA ASN A 147 17.62 4.75 -8.32
C ASN A 147 17.56 6.10 -9.07
N ILE A 148 16.37 6.53 -9.51
CA ILE A 148 16.20 7.81 -10.21
C ILE A 148 16.21 8.97 -9.21
N ASN A 149 15.54 8.81 -8.06
CA ASN A 149 15.51 9.82 -7.00
C ASN A 149 16.88 10.08 -6.33
N GLN A 150 17.84 9.16 -6.49
CA GLN A 150 19.21 9.33 -5.98
C GLN A 150 20.14 10.02 -6.99
N LEU A 151 19.78 10.07 -8.28
CA LEU A 151 20.55 10.72 -9.34
C LEU A 151 20.22 12.21 -9.53
N GLU A 152 19.06 12.68 -9.03
CA GLU A 152 18.68 14.10 -9.04
C GLU A 152 19.22 14.89 -7.83
N LEU A 153 19.98 14.24 -6.94
CA LEU A 153 20.59 14.81 -5.74
C LEU A 153 22.14 14.82 -5.77
N LEU A 154 22.74 14.69 -6.97
CA LEU A 154 24.17 14.89 -7.23
C LEU A 154 24.37 16.06 -8.19
#